data_AF-N1ZQ27-F1
#
_entry.id   AF-N1ZQ27-F1
#
_cell.length_a   1.000
_cell.length_b   1.000
_cell.length_c   1.000
_cell.angle_alpha   90.00
_cell.angle_beta   90.00
_cell.angle_gamma   90.00
#
_symmetry.space_group_name_H-M   'P 1'
#
loop_
_entity.id
_entity.type
_entity.pdbx_description
1 polymer ?
#
loop_
_entity_poly.entity_id
_entity_poly.type
_entity_poly.pdbx_seq_one_letter_code
_entity_poly.pdbx_strand_id
1 'polypeptide(L)'
;MDESRKEEPSISVNDVEYLPVTKGVRESMRVQKTEYIRQQMRRRQESEDALMVQLLEEQRVIDGLQKKINENLEQTEEASKYNKEFKESMNAQIYALHGISEDKLEGMREYKNAYYQGSAFSLFLLSAAMIVLCGMLHGFQSQICVFMLAYTGIEGALLAQKQKRWKMVDWLCKLLYLLMFPAMMVMFVCYELAYSKYRILMPYATIAGTGILIFAAISYFLYSPYRKVKKHVREAKNHIEDIEKIARKEVRKNEKARIKQEKKVRKELKKEDRQQERAIRKKEREYSLKGLFGKTKDDTNDLTENSAEDN
;
A
#
# COMPACT_ATOMS: atom_id res chain seq x y z
N MET A 1 49.55 38.89 32.02
CA MET A 1 48.24 39.00 31.38
C MET A 1 48.04 37.70 30.62
N ASP A 2 47.31 36.76 31.22
CA ASP A 2 45.88 36.51 30.96
C ASP A 2 45.71 35.89 29.55
N GLU A 3 44.99 34.79 29.31
CA GLU A 3 44.05 34.02 30.11
C GLU A 3 43.74 32.73 29.30
N SER A 4 43.47 31.61 29.98
CA SER A 4 42.48 30.57 29.58
C SER A 4 42.79 29.67 28.35
N ARG A 5 42.60 28.33 28.34
CA ARG A 5 41.83 27.45 29.25
C ARG A 5 42.00 25.95 28.89
N LYS A 6 42.35 25.15 29.91
CA LYS A 6 41.93 23.77 30.25
C LYS A 6 42.26 22.58 29.32
N GLU A 7 43.30 21.87 29.70
CA GLU A 7 43.37 20.40 29.60
C GLU A 7 42.86 19.81 30.93
N GLU A 8 41.94 18.85 30.84
CA GLU A 8 41.34 18.14 31.97
C GLU A 8 42.30 17.09 32.53
N PRO A 9 42.61 17.06 33.84
CA PRO A 9 43.25 15.91 34.44
C PRO A 9 42.18 14.93 34.94
N SER A 10 42.22 13.73 34.38
CA SER A 10 41.52 12.53 34.83
C SER A 10 41.82 12.25 36.31
N ILE A 11 40.79 12.24 37.16
CA ILE A 11 40.90 11.81 38.55
C ILE A 11 40.31 10.40 38.65
N SER A 12 41.19 9.41 38.73
CA SER A 12 40.86 8.02 39.01
C SER A 12 40.34 7.88 40.43
N VAL A 13 39.11 7.40 40.56
CA VAL A 13 38.52 6.99 41.83
C VAL A 13 39.12 5.64 42.20
N ASN A 14 40.25 5.64 42.88
CA ASN A 14 40.77 4.53 43.69
C ASN A 14 42.02 5.05 44.39
N ASP A 15 41.88 5.34 45.68
CA ASP A 15 42.92 5.38 46.73
C ASP A 15 42.47 6.39 47.80
N VAL A 16 41.55 5.96 48.67
CA VAL A 16 41.35 6.60 49.97
C VAL A 16 41.72 5.58 51.04
N GLU A 17 42.98 5.71 51.43
CA GLU A 17 43.72 4.98 52.45
C GLU A 17 43.02 5.01 53.81
N TYR A 18 42.96 3.84 54.46
CA TYR A 18 42.40 3.65 55.80
C TYR A 18 43.39 4.13 56.87
N LEU A 19 42.97 5.07 57.74
CA LEU A 19 43.68 5.36 58.99
C LEU A 19 42.80 5.02 60.21
N PRO A 20 43.34 4.32 61.23
CA PRO A 20 42.58 3.94 62.41
C PRO A 20 42.58 5.11 63.40
N VAL A 21 41.39 5.59 63.76
CA VAL A 21 41.26 6.63 64.78
C VAL A 21 40.85 5.99 66.11
N THR A 22 41.71 6.14 67.11
CA THR A 22 41.35 5.96 68.52
C THR A 22 41.52 7.30 69.23
N LYS A 23 40.42 7.89 69.73
CA LYS A 23 40.26 8.35 71.14
C LYS A 23 38.97 9.16 71.32
N GLY A 24 37.96 8.49 71.88
CA GLY A 24 37.27 8.95 73.09
C GLY A 24 36.15 9.99 72.96
N VAL A 25 34.92 9.49 72.86
CA VAL A 25 33.65 10.08 73.35
C VAL A 25 33.05 11.27 72.58
N ARG A 26 33.83 12.13 71.92
CA ARG A 26 33.27 13.17 71.00
C ARG A 26 33.16 12.69 69.55
N GLU A 27 33.80 11.56 69.25
CA GLU A 27 33.79 10.88 67.95
C GLU A 27 32.54 10.06 67.71
N SER A 28 31.87 9.52 68.74
CA SER A 28 30.73 8.61 68.52
C SER A 28 29.55 9.27 67.81
N MET A 29 29.24 10.53 68.12
CA MET A 29 28.12 11.25 67.50
C MET A 29 28.46 11.73 66.08
N ARG A 30 29.72 12.13 65.82
CA ARG A 30 30.18 12.55 64.49
C ARG A 30 30.37 11.35 63.57
N VAL A 31 30.92 10.25 64.06
CA VAL A 31 31.08 8.98 63.34
C VAL A 31 29.70 8.38 63.06
N GLN A 32 28.78 8.37 64.02
CA GLN A 32 27.41 7.85 63.79
C GLN A 32 26.61 8.73 62.82
N LYS A 33 26.79 10.06 62.83
CA LYS A 33 26.21 10.96 61.82
C LYS A 33 26.84 10.76 60.44
N THR A 34 28.15 10.56 60.36
CA THR A 34 28.84 10.26 59.10
C THR A 34 28.42 8.90 58.55
N GLU A 35 28.31 7.85 59.37
CA GLU A 35 27.80 6.54 58.95
C GLU A 35 26.34 6.61 58.50
N TYR A 36 25.50 7.38 59.19
CA TYR A 36 24.11 7.62 58.77
C TYR A 36 24.03 8.34 57.41
N ILE A 37 24.83 9.38 57.20
CA ILE A 37 24.91 10.10 55.92
C ILE A 37 25.44 9.17 54.83
N ARG A 38 26.46 8.35 55.13
CA ARG A 38 27.03 7.39 54.19
C ARG A 38 26.01 6.33 53.77
N GLN A 39 25.20 5.84 54.72
CA GLN A 39 24.16 4.86 54.45
C GLN A 39 22.99 5.47 53.65
N GLN A 40 22.63 6.73 53.89
CA GLN A 40 21.66 7.48 53.07
C GLN A 40 22.16 7.71 51.64
N MET A 41 23.43 8.11 51.48
CA MET A 41 24.05 8.30 50.16
C MET A 41 24.12 6.97 49.39
N ARG A 42 24.46 5.87 50.06
CA ARG A 42 24.50 4.54 49.43
C ARG A 42 23.12 4.09 48.94
N ARG A 43 22.06 4.33 49.72
CA ARG A 43 20.68 4.04 49.29
C ARG A 43 20.22 4.91 48.13
N ARG A 44 20.64 6.18 48.07
CA ARG A 44 20.38 7.05 46.91
C ARG A 44 21.11 6.54 45.68
N GLN A 45 22.39 6.20 45.81
CA GLN A 45 23.19 5.63 44.72
C GLN A 45 22.58 4.34 44.18
N GLU A 46 22.17 3.42 45.05
CA GLU A 46 21.49 2.18 44.64
C GLU A 46 20.17 2.46 43.90
N SER A 47 19.42 3.49 44.30
CA SER A 47 18.18 3.89 43.60
C SER A 47 18.44 4.60 42.27
N GLU A 48 19.52 5.39 42.17
CA GLU A 48 19.93 6.08 40.96
C GLU A 48 20.53 5.10 39.94
N ASP A 49 21.31 4.12 40.41
CA ASP A 49 21.87 3.05 39.58
C ASP A 49 20.76 2.14 39.02
N ALA A 50 19.72 1.83 39.82
CA ALA A 50 18.56 1.07 39.34
C ALA A 50 17.79 1.83 38.23
N LEU A 51 17.63 3.15 38.37
CA LEU A 51 17.00 3.99 37.34
C LEU A 51 17.88 4.09 36.08
N MET A 52 19.20 4.19 36.23
CA MET A 52 20.15 4.19 35.13
C MET A 52 20.12 2.88 34.33
N VAL A 53 20.01 1.74 35.01
CA VAL A 53 19.87 0.43 34.35
C VAL A 53 18.56 0.35 33.56
N GLN A 54 17.45 0.83 34.12
CA GLN A 54 16.18 0.90 33.39
C GLN A 54 16.26 1.81 32.15
N LEU A 55 16.86 2.99 32.27
CA LEU A 55 17.01 3.93 31.15
C LEU A 55 17.93 3.38 30.05
N LEU A 56 18.99 2.65 30.42
CA LEU A 56 19.86 1.96 29.46
C LEU A 56 19.12 0.82 28.74
N GLU A 57 18.26 0.10 29.44
CA GLU A 57 17.45 -0.96 28.84
C GLU A 57 16.37 -0.39 27.90
N GLU A 58 15.72 0.72 28.28
CA GLU A 58 14.82 1.47 27.40
C GLU A 58 15.54 2.00 26.16
N GLN A 59 16.73 2.60 26.31
CA GLN A 59 17.53 3.05 25.17
C GLN A 59 17.96 1.89 24.26
N ARG A 60 18.30 0.73 24.83
CA ARG A 60 18.67 -0.46 24.05
C ARG A 60 17.49 -1.01 23.24
N VAL A 61 16.27 -0.93 23.79
CA VAL A 61 15.05 -1.28 23.05
C VAL A 61 14.81 -0.28 21.92
N ILE A 62 15.00 1.02 22.16
CA ILE A 62 14.89 2.07 21.15
C ILE A 62 15.92 1.87 20.02
N ASP A 63 17.19 1.61 20.35
CA ASP A 63 18.24 1.34 19.36
C ASP A 63 17.99 0.06 18.57
N GLY A 64 17.46 -0.98 19.22
CA GLY A 64 17.05 -2.22 18.56
C GLY A 64 15.87 -2.00 17.59
N LEU A 65 14.92 -1.14 17.96
CA LEU A 65 13.84 -0.72 17.07
C LEU A 65 14.37 0.13 15.91
N GLN A 66 15.30 1.04 16.16
CA GLN A 66 15.91 1.90 15.15
C GLN A 66 16.74 1.12 14.14
N LYS A 67 17.44 0.07 14.59
CA LYS A 67 18.15 -0.86 13.71
C LYS A 67 17.20 -1.68 12.84
N LYS A 68 16.10 -2.21 13.41
CA LYS A 68 15.04 -2.90 12.66
C LYS A 68 14.32 -1.99 11.66
N ILE A 69 14.21 -0.70 11.98
CA ILE A 69 13.68 0.35 11.11
C ILE A 69 14.63 0.60 9.93
N ASN A 70 15.94 0.72 10.18
CA ASN A 70 16.94 0.92 9.13
C ASN A 70 17.11 -0.31 8.22
N GLU A 71 17.10 -1.51 8.78
CA GLU A 71 17.15 -2.77 8.02
C GLU A 71 15.90 -2.96 7.13
N ASN A 72 14.72 -2.47 7.55
CA ASN A 72 13.52 -2.42 6.70
C ASN A 72 13.55 -1.28 5.67
N LEU A 73 14.30 -0.22 5.90
CA LEU A 73 14.41 0.94 5.01
C LEU A 73 15.29 0.68 3.77
N GLU A 74 16.21 -0.28 3.85
CA GLU A 74 17.09 -0.64 2.71
C GLU A 74 16.42 -1.57 1.69
N GLN A 75 15.29 -2.21 2.01
CA GLN A 75 14.55 -3.02 1.06
C GLN A 75 13.36 -2.25 0.46
N THR A 76 13.58 -1.82 -0.79
CA THR A 76 12.59 -1.57 -1.86
C THR A 76 11.76 -0.28 -1.85
N GLU A 77 11.44 0.15 -3.08
CA GLU A 77 10.63 1.28 -3.54
C GLU A 77 9.22 1.39 -2.91
N GLU A 78 8.81 0.38 -2.14
CA GLU A 78 7.57 0.31 -1.34
C GLU A 78 7.68 1.04 0.02
N ALA A 79 8.90 1.33 0.50
CA ALA A 79 9.15 2.01 1.77
C ALA A 79 8.56 3.44 1.82
N SER A 80 8.43 4.13 0.67
CA SER A 80 7.84 5.48 0.62
C SER A 80 6.33 5.49 0.93
N LYS A 81 5.64 4.39 0.63
CA LYS A 81 4.21 4.20 0.87
C LYS A 81 3.98 3.68 2.29
N TYR A 82 4.79 2.72 2.72
CA TYR A 82 4.76 2.20 4.09
C TYR A 82 5.10 3.29 5.12
N ASN A 83 6.06 4.18 4.85
CA ASN A 83 6.40 5.29 5.75
C ASN A 83 5.30 6.35 5.86
N LYS A 84 4.45 6.51 4.84
CA LYS A 84 3.26 7.38 4.92
C LYS A 84 2.15 6.75 5.74
N GLU A 85 1.84 5.49 5.48
CA GLU A 85 0.83 4.73 6.22
C GLU A 85 1.25 4.58 7.70
N PHE A 86 2.55 4.43 7.97
CA PHE A 86 3.12 4.37 9.31
C PHE A 86 3.11 5.74 10.03
N LYS A 87 3.38 6.84 9.33
CA LYS A 87 3.21 8.19 9.90
C LYS A 87 1.75 8.51 10.20
N GLU A 88 0.82 8.04 9.36
CA GLU A 88 -0.61 8.26 9.56
C GLU A 88 -1.13 7.43 10.74
N SER A 89 -0.67 6.17 10.89
CA SER A 89 -1.02 5.33 12.04
C SER A 89 -0.39 5.80 13.35
N MET A 90 0.82 6.36 13.32
CA MET A 90 1.47 6.95 14.50
C MET A 90 0.79 8.25 14.93
N ASN A 91 0.44 9.12 13.97
CA ASN A 91 -0.34 10.33 14.26
C ASN A 91 -1.72 9.98 14.81
N ALA A 92 -2.42 9.00 14.23
CA ALA A 92 -3.70 8.52 14.74
C ALA A 92 -3.61 8.02 16.19
N GLN A 93 -2.55 7.28 16.52
CA GLN A 93 -2.28 6.82 17.89
C GLN A 93 -1.99 7.99 18.85
N ILE A 94 -1.24 9.01 18.43
CA ILE A 94 -0.98 10.22 19.24
C ILE A 94 -2.26 11.02 19.46
N TYR A 95 -3.13 11.14 18.44
CA TYR A 95 -4.43 11.83 18.56
C TYR A 95 -5.42 11.07 19.46
N ALA A 96 -5.42 9.73 19.39
CA ALA A 96 -6.18 8.88 20.31
C ALA A 96 -5.68 9.02 21.76
N LEU A 97 -4.37 9.13 21.96
CA LEU A 97 -3.76 9.38 23.26
C LEU A 97 -4.10 10.78 23.81
N HIS A 98 -4.36 11.75 22.92
CA HIS A 98 -4.78 13.11 23.28
C HIS A 98 -6.31 13.26 23.43
N GLY A 99 -7.08 12.17 23.35
CA GLY A 99 -8.55 12.19 23.52
C GLY A 99 -9.31 12.84 22.36
N ILE A 100 -8.67 13.04 21.20
CA ILE A 100 -9.33 13.53 19.99
C ILE A 100 -9.84 12.32 19.21
N SER A 101 -11.16 12.13 19.18
CA SER A 101 -11.77 11.04 18.40
C SER A 101 -11.52 11.21 16.90
N GLU A 102 -11.42 10.09 16.18
CA GLU A 102 -11.27 10.08 14.71
C GLU A 102 -12.36 10.91 14.00
N ASP A 103 -13.57 10.92 14.58
CA ASP A 103 -14.72 11.72 14.13
C ASP A 103 -14.45 13.25 14.15
N LYS A 104 -13.73 13.75 15.15
CA LYS A 104 -13.28 15.16 15.16
C LYS A 104 -12.18 15.43 14.15
N LEU A 105 -11.35 14.43 13.83
CA LEU A 105 -10.26 14.58 12.88
C LEU A 105 -10.74 14.61 11.43
N GLU A 106 -11.73 13.77 11.12
CA GLU A 106 -12.45 13.79 9.84
C GLU A 106 -13.25 15.09 9.70
N GLY A 107 -13.96 15.51 10.76
CA GLY A 107 -14.63 16.81 10.81
C GLY A 107 -13.67 18.01 10.62
N MET A 108 -12.46 17.97 11.18
CA MET A 108 -11.44 19.01 10.94
C MET A 108 -10.91 19.00 9.50
N ARG A 109 -10.75 17.84 8.87
CA ARG A 109 -10.33 17.72 7.46
C ARG A 109 -11.42 18.24 6.53
N GLU A 110 -12.68 17.86 6.77
CA GLU A 110 -13.84 18.32 5.99
C GLU A 110 -14.06 19.82 6.16
N TYR A 111 -13.98 20.35 7.39
CA TYR A 111 -14.12 21.77 7.66
C TYR A 111 -13.02 22.59 6.96
N LYS A 112 -11.76 22.13 7.01
CA LYS A 112 -10.65 22.80 6.33
C LYS A 112 -10.82 22.79 4.81
N ASN A 113 -11.32 21.68 4.25
CA ASN A 113 -11.58 21.58 2.82
C ASN A 113 -12.76 22.46 2.39
N ALA A 114 -13.84 22.50 3.17
CA ALA A 114 -15.00 23.36 2.96
C ALA A 114 -14.63 24.85 3.08
N TYR A 115 -13.81 25.23 4.06
CA TYR A 115 -13.30 26.59 4.21
C TYR A 115 -12.42 27.00 3.02
N TYR A 116 -11.54 26.11 2.56
CA TYR A 116 -10.70 26.35 1.39
C TYR A 116 -11.55 26.50 0.10
N GLN A 117 -12.56 25.65 -0.06
CA GLN A 117 -13.49 25.72 -1.19
C GLN A 117 -14.35 26.98 -1.15
N GLY A 118 -14.80 27.39 0.04
CA GLY A 118 -15.52 28.65 0.26
C GLY A 118 -14.66 29.88 -0.02
N SER A 119 -13.38 29.85 0.38
CA SER A 119 -12.41 30.92 0.07
C SER A 119 -12.09 30.99 -1.43
N ALA A 120 -12.00 29.87 -2.12
CA ALA A 120 -11.82 29.89 -3.57
C ALA A 120 -13.06 30.48 -4.25
N PHE A 121 -14.26 30.08 -3.84
CA PHE A 121 -15.51 30.61 -4.38
C PHE A 121 -15.70 32.12 -4.12
N SER A 122 -15.28 32.61 -2.94
CA SER A 122 -15.36 34.05 -2.63
C SER A 122 -14.42 34.88 -3.49
N LEU A 123 -13.19 34.41 -3.76
CA LEU A 123 -12.27 35.07 -4.68
C LEU A 123 -12.81 35.14 -6.12
N PHE A 124 -13.50 34.08 -6.57
CA PHE A 124 -14.15 34.06 -7.88
C PHE A 124 -15.31 35.06 -7.97
N LEU A 125 -16.14 35.15 -6.94
CA LEU A 125 -17.21 36.15 -6.89
C LEU A 125 -16.64 37.58 -6.86
N LEU A 126 -15.52 37.78 -6.16
CA LEU A 126 -14.84 39.05 -6.08
C LEU A 126 -14.24 39.46 -7.44
N SER A 127 -13.67 38.52 -8.20
CA SER A 127 -13.17 38.79 -9.56
C SER A 127 -14.32 39.05 -10.55
N ALA A 128 -15.44 38.34 -10.43
CA ALA A 128 -16.65 38.60 -11.21
C ALA A 128 -17.23 40.00 -10.93
N ALA A 129 -17.28 40.42 -9.65
CA ALA A 129 -17.72 41.76 -9.28
C ALA A 129 -16.80 42.85 -9.86
N MET A 130 -15.48 42.62 -9.85
CA MET A 130 -14.51 43.52 -10.47
C MET A 130 -14.70 43.65 -11.99
N ILE A 131 -15.07 42.59 -12.70
CA ILE A 131 -15.41 42.67 -14.13
C ILE A 131 -16.63 43.56 -14.36
N VAL A 132 -17.68 43.41 -13.54
CA VAL A 132 -18.90 44.22 -13.68
C VAL A 132 -18.59 45.70 -13.42
N LEU A 133 -17.82 46.01 -12.38
CA LEU A 133 -17.37 47.38 -12.10
C LEU A 133 -16.52 47.94 -13.25
N CYS A 134 -15.56 47.16 -13.75
CA CYS A 134 -14.70 47.56 -14.86
C CYS A 134 -15.49 47.80 -16.16
N GLY A 135 -16.48 46.95 -16.46
CA GLY A 135 -17.37 47.09 -17.60
C GLY A 135 -18.25 48.35 -17.52
N MET A 136 -18.69 48.74 -16.32
CA MET A 136 -19.42 49.99 -16.12
C MET A 136 -18.53 51.23 -16.25
N LEU A 137 -17.28 51.17 -15.77
CA LEU A 137 -16.36 52.31 -15.78
C LEU A 137 -15.72 52.55 -17.17
N HIS A 138 -15.32 51.49 -17.86
CA HIS A 138 -14.51 51.57 -19.08
C HIS A 138 -15.21 51.02 -20.33
N GLY A 139 -16.41 50.45 -20.18
CA GLY A 139 -17.14 49.78 -21.25
C GLY A 139 -16.69 48.33 -21.45
N PHE A 140 -17.64 47.44 -21.74
CA PHE A 140 -17.40 46.00 -21.93
C PHE A 140 -16.47 45.65 -23.10
N GLN A 141 -16.32 46.57 -24.07
CA GLN A 141 -15.44 46.39 -25.22
C GLN A 141 -13.99 46.84 -24.96
N SER A 142 -13.70 47.43 -23.79
CA SER A 142 -12.35 47.83 -23.44
C SER A 142 -11.41 46.62 -23.37
N GLN A 143 -10.18 46.78 -23.84
CA GLN A 143 -9.15 45.74 -23.86
C GLN A 143 -8.93 45.13 -22.46
N ILE A 144 -9.03 45.95 -21.41
CA ILE A 144 -8.84 45.47 -20.05
C ILE A 144 -10.03 44.67 -19.52
N CYS A 145 -11.25 45.00 -19.95
CA CYS A 145 -12.45 44.25 -19.60
C CYS A 145 -12.43 42.86 -20.26
N VAL A 146 -12.01 42.78 -21.53
CA VAL A 146 -11.85 41.50 -22.24
C VAL A 146 -10.75 40.65 -21.61
N PHE A 147 -9.62 41.26 -21.24
CA PHE A 147 -8.55 40.58 -20.52
C PHE A 147 -9.04 40.04 -19.18
N MET A 148 -9.75 40.86 -18.40
CA MET A 148 -10.31 40.46 -17.11
C MET A 148 -11.28 39.29 -17.24
N LEU A 149 -12.16 39.35 -18.23
CA LEU A 149 -13.12 38.29 -18.52
C LEU A 149 -12.43 36.96 -18.88
N ALA A 150 -11.36 37.01 -19.67
CA ALA A 150 -10.59 35.81 -20.04
C ALA A 150 -9.94 35.17 -18.81
N TYR A 151 -9.35 35.97 -17.92
CA TYR A 151 -8.70 35.47 -16.70
C TYR A 151 -9.68 34.94 -15.67
N THR A 152 -10.82 35.60 -15.46
CA THR A 152 -11.89 35.05 -14.63
C THR A 152 -12.49 33.77 -15.25
N GLY A 153 -12.52 33.66 -16.57
CA GLY A 153 -12.83 32.40 -17.26
C GLY A 153 -11.85 31.28 -16.93
N ILE A 154 -10.54 31.57 -16.89
CA ILE A 154 -9.49 30.62 -16.45
C ILE A 154 -9.67 30.26 -14.96
N GLU A 155 -9.95 31.23 -14.09
CA GLU A 155 -10.26 31.02 -12.67
C GLU A 155 -11.48 30.09 -12.49
N GLY A 156 -12.56 30.35 -13.24
CA GLY A 156 -13.77 29.53 -13.23
C GLY A 156 -13.52 28.11 -13.75
N ALA A 157 -12.71 27.95 -14.80
CA ALA A 157 -12.31 26.64 -15.31
C ALA A 157 -11.46 25.86 -14.30
N LEU A 158 -10.56 26.54 -13.57
CA LEU A 158 -9.79 25.95 -12.47
C LEU A 158 -10.70 25.52 -11.32
N LEU A 159 -11.72 26.30 -10.99
CA LEU A 159 -12.67 26.01 -9.91
C LEU A 159 -13.60 24.84 -10.26
N ALA A 160 -14.06 24.73 -11.51
CA ALA A 160 -14.96 23.68 -11.97
C ALA A 160 -14.29 22.30 -12.08
N GLN A 161 -12.97 22.24 -12.17
CA GLN A 161 -12.26 20.98 -12.38
C GLN A 161 -12.09 20.19 -11.07
N LYS A 162 -13.01 19.24 -10.80
CA LYS A 162 -12.92 18.30 -9.68
C LYS A 162 -11.63 17.45 -9.70
N GLN A 163 -10.65 17.87 -8.90
CA GLN A 163 -9.75 17.06 -8.05
C GLN A 163 -9.41 15.63 -8.54
N LYS A 164 -8.86 15.48 -9.75
CA LYS A 164 -8.24 14.20 -10.19
C LYS A 164 -6.89 14.41 -10.85
N ARG A 165 -6.15 15.40 -10.35
CA ARG A 165 -4.78 15.76 -10.77
C ARG A 165 -3.78 15.25 -9.73
N TRP A 166 -2.53 15.09 -10.13
CA TRP A 166 -1.43 14.72 -9.23
C TRP A 166 -1.29 15.80 -8.13
N LYS A 167 -0.92 15.42 -6.90
CA LYS A 167 -0.82 16.36 -5.75
C LYS A 167 0.03 17.61 -6.05
N MET A 168 1.08 17.47 -6.86
CA MET A 168 1.93 18.60 -7.30
C MET A 168 1.19 19.58 -8.22
N VAL A 169 0.37 19.08 -9.15
CA VAL A 169 -0.40 19.90 -10.08
C VAL A 169 -1.56 20.59 -9.36
N ASP A 170 -2.17 19.92 -8.38
CA ASP A 170 -3.20 20.54 -7.52
C ASP A 170 -2.61 21.70 -6.70
N TRP A 171 -1.43 21.51 -6.10
CA TRP A 171 -0.74 22.57 -5.38
C TRP A 171 -0.34 23.74 -6.30
N LEU A 172 0.19 23.45 -7.48
CA LEU A 172 0.53 24.48 -8.47
C LEU A 172 -0.70 25.25 -8.96
N CYS A 173 -1.82 24.56 -9.22
CA CYS A 173 -3.07 25.21 -9.61
C CYS A 173 -3.62 26.11 -8.50
N LYS A 174 -3.56 25.66 -7.24
CA LYS A 174 -3.95 26.46 -6.07
C LYS A 174 -3.08 27.71 -5.91
N LEU A 175 -1.77 27.57 -6.10
CA LEU A 175 -0.83 28.68 -6.04
C LEU A 175 -1.08 29.70 -7.17
N LEU A 176 -1.26 29.21 -8.40
CA LEU A 176 -1.60 30.06 -9.54
C LEU A 176 -2.93 30.78 -9.30
N TYR A 177 -3.97 30.09 -8.84
CA TYR A 177 -5.26 30.68 -8.52
C TYR A 177 -5.14 31.80 -7.47
N LEU A 178 -4.38 31.57 -6.40
CA LEU A 178 -4.12 32.56 -5.36
C LEU A 178 -3.41 33.81 -5.90
N LEU A 179 -2.55 33.66 -6.90
CA LEU A 179 -1.81 34.76 -7.54
C LEU A 179 -2.57 35.45 -8.68
N MET A 180 -3.58 34.81 -9.28
CA MET A 180 -4.38 35.40 -10.37
C MET A 180 -5.18 36.61 -9.90
N PHE A 181 -5.85 36.52 -8.75
CA PHE A 181 -6.63 37.64 -8.22
C PHE A 181 -5.78 38.90 -7.95
N PRO A 182 -4.64 38.83 -7.23
CA PRO A 182 -3.71 39.95 -7.09
C PRO A 182 -3.19 40.48 -8.43
N ALA A 183 -2.88 39.60 -9.38
CA ALA A 183 -2.41 40.02 -10.70
C ALA A 183 -3.47 40.83 -11.45
N MET A 184 -4.74 40.41 -11.37
CA MET A 184 -5.89 41.13 -11.95
C MET A 184 -6.07 42.51 -11.30
N MET A 185 -5.97 42.60 -9.98
CA MET A 185 -6.01 43.89 -9.26
C MET A 185 -4.86 44.82 -9.65
N VAL A 186 -3.64 44.30 -9.77
CA VAL A 186 -2.47 45.09 -10.22
C VAL A 186 -2.70 45.59 -11.65
N MET A 187 -3.20 44.75 -12.54
CA MET A 187 -3.50 45.15 -13.92
C MET A 187 -4.57 46.24 -13.98
N PHE A 188 -5.63 46.15 -13.16
CA PHE A 188 -6.66 47.19 -13.04
C PHE A 188 -6.07 48.52 -12.57
N VAL A 189 -5.33 48.51 -11.47
CA VAL A 189 -4.73 49.70 -10.88
C VAL A 189 -3.70 50.33 -11.83
N CYS A 190 -2.86 49.53 -12.49
CA CYS A 190 -1.90 50.05 -13.47
C CYS A 190 -2.55 50.72 -14.68
N TYR A 191 -3.75 50.27 -15.06
CA TYR A 191 -4.51 50.89 -16.14
C TYR A 191 -5.17 52.20 -15.71
N GLU A 192 -5.79 52.24 -14.52
CA GLU A 192 -6.35 53.47 -13.94
C GLU A 192 -5.29 54.56 -13.75
N LEU A 193 -4.09 54.20 -13.29
CA LEU A 193 -2.98 55.15 -13.15
C LEU A 193 -2.30 55.53 -14.47
N ALA A 194 -2.82 55.07 -15.63
CA ALA A 194 -2.25 55.30 -16.96
C ALA A 194 -0.72 55.06 -17.03
N TYR A 195 -0.26 54.04 -16.32
CA TYR A 195 1.17 53.83 -16.10
C TYR A 195 1.87 53.49 -17.42
N SER A 196 2.96 54.18 -17.77
CA SER A 196 3.58 54.02 -19.10
C SER A 196 4.06 52.58 -19.38
N LYS A 197 4.39 51.82 -18.33
CA LYS A 197 4.81 50.41 -18.44
C LYS A 197 3.63 49.45 -18.64
N TYR A 198 2.38 49.88 -18.50
CA TYR A 198 1.19 49.06 -18.77
C TYR A 198 1.18 48.50 -20.20
N ARG A 199 1.64 49.31 -21.16
CA ARG A 199 1.75 48.93 -22.58
C ARG A 199 2.67 47.73 -22.82
N ILE A 200 3.64 47.54 -21.92
CA ILE A 200 4.61 46.44 -21.95
C ILE A 200 4.09 45.28 -21.10
N LEU A 201 3.52 45.56 -19.92
CA LEU A 201 3.03 44.55 -18.99
C LEU A 201 1.85 43.73 -19.56
N MET A 202 0.93 44.38 -20.26
CA MET A 202 -0.27 43.76 -20.85
C MET A 202 0.05 42.61 -21.83
N PRO A 203 0.93 42.75 -22.83
CA PRO A 203 1.28 41.64 -23.71
C PRO A 203 2.02 40.51 -22.98
N TYR A 204 2.91 40.81 -22.02
CA TYR A 204 3.57 39.76 -21.22
C TYR A 204 2.57 38.94 -20.40
N ALA A 205 1.60 39.61 -19.76
CA ALA A 205 0.54 38.93 -19.04
C ALA A 205 -0.27 38.04 -20.01
N THR A 206 -0.68 38.59 -21.16
CA THR A 206 -1.43 37.85 -22.19
C THR A 206 -0.68 36.59 -22.69
N ILE A 207 0.63 36.70 -22.93
CA ILE A 207 1.49 35.57 -23.32
C ILE A 207 1.52 34.52 -22.20
N ALA A 208 1.67 34.95 -20.94
CA ALA A 208 1.67 34.05 -19.79
C ALA A 208 0.32 33.32 -19.63
N GLY A 209 -0.81 34.03 -19.73
CA GLY A 209 -2.16 33.44 -19.68
C GLY A 209 -2.40 32.44 -20.82
N THR A 210 -1.98 32.80 -22.03
CA THR A 210 -2.06 31.94 -23.21
C THR A 210 -1.19 30.68 -23.05
N GLY A 211 0.01 30.83 -22.50
CA GLY A 211 0.90 29.71 -22.18
C GLY A 211 0.27 28.73 -21.18
N ILE A 212 -0.41 29.23 -20.15
CA ILE A 212 -1.15 28.41 -19.18
C ILE A 212 -2.31 27.66 -19.86
N LEU A 213 -3.07 28.33 -20.74
CA LEU A 213 -4.15 27.71 -21.52
C LEU A 213 -3.63 26.59 -22.43
N ILE A 214 -2.53 26.84 -23.15
CA ILE A 214 -1.89 25.83 -24.00
C ILE A 214 -1.39 24.66 -23.15
N PHE A 215 -0.73 24.93 -22.02
CA PHE A 215 -0.28 23.89 -21.10
C PHE A 215 -1.45 23.08 -20.52
N ALA A 216 -2.56 23.73 -20.19
CA ALA A 216 -3.77 23.07 -19.71
C ALA A 216 -4.41 22.20 -20.81
N ALA A 217 -4.48 22.68 -22.05
CA ALA A 217 -4.97 21.93 -23.20
C ALA A 217 -4.07 20.73 -23.51
N ILE A 218 -2.75 20.93 -23.58
CA ILE A 218 -1.76 19.85 -23.75
C ILE A 218 -1.88 18.86 -22.59
N SER A 219 -1.99 19.32 -21.35
CA SER A 219 -2.18 18.45 -20.18
C SER A 219 -3.49 17.67 -20.23
N TYR A 220 -4.56 18.25 -20.76
CA TYR A 220 -5.82 17.55 -20.98
C TYR A 220 -5.69 16.44 -22.03
N PHE A 221 -5.02 16.73 -23.15
CA PHE A 221 -4.72 15.76 -24.20
C PHE A 221 -3.73 14.66 -23.74
N LEU A 222 -2.69 15.02 -22.98
CA LEU A 222 -1.70 14.09 -22.42
C LEU A 222 -2.23 13.29 -21.23
N TYR A 223 -3.20 13.83 -20.47
CA TYR A 223 -4.06 13.07 -19.55
C TYR A 223 -5.07 12.22 -20.33
N SER A 224 -4.58 11.60 -21.40
CA SER A 224 -5.34 10.82 -22.33
C SER A 224 -6.12 9.73 -21.57
N PRO A 225 -7.45 9.64 -21.77
CA PRO A 225 -8.27 8.56 -21.22
C PRO A 225 -7.70 7.16 -21.57
N TYR A 226 -6.83 7.07 -22.58
CA TYR A 226 -6.16 5.84 -23.00
C TYR A 226 -5.17 5.24 -22.00
N ARG A 227 -4.58 5.99 -21.05
CA ARG A 227 -3.68 5.34 -20.07
C ARG A 227 -4.46 4.44 -19.10
N LYS A 228 -5.66 4.84 -18.70
CA LYS A 228 -6.55 4.01 -17.87
C LYS A 228 -7.05 2.82 -18.67
N VAL A 229 -7.48 3.04 -19.92
CA VAL A 229 -7.90 1.96 -20.82
C VAL A 229 -6.78 0.95 -21.04
N LYS A 230 -5.54 1.38 -21.28
CA LYS A 230 -4.39 0.46 -21.40
C LYS A 230 -4.12 -0.35 -20.14
N LYS A 231 -4.33 0.22 -18.95
CA LYS A 231 -4.21 -0.52 -17.67
C LYS A 231 -5.31 -1.57 -17.54
N HIS A 232 -6.57 -1.19 -17.79
CA HIS A 232 -7.71 -2.12 -17.73
C HIS A 232 -7.63 -3.22 -18.79
N VAL A 233 -7.15 -2.91 -20.01
CA VAL A 233 -6.92 -3.90 -21.07
C VAL A 233 -5.82 -4.89 -20.66
N ARG A 234 -4.74 -4.41 -20.02
CA ARG A 234 -3.67 -5.29 -19.54
C ARG A 234 -4.14 -6.20 -18.40
N GLU A 235 -4.95 -5.67 -17.50
CA GLU A 235 -5.56 -6.42 -16.40
C GLU A 235 -6.55 -7.48 -16.90
N ALA A 236 -7.41 -7.11 -17.86
CA ALA A 236 -8.31 -8.04 -18.53
C ALA A 236 -7.56 -9.14 -19.29
N LYS A 237 -6.46 -8.81 -19.98
CA LYS A 237 -5.63 -9.79 -20.67
C LYS A 237 -5.00 -10.81 -19.71
N ASN A 238 -4.49 -10.35 -18.57
CA ASN A 238 -3.95 -11.23 -17.53
C ASN A 238 -5.04 -12.16 -16.98
N HIS A 239 -6.24 -11.62 -16.71
CA HIS A 239 -7.36 -12.42 -16.21
C HIS A 239 -7.82 -13.49 -17.22
N ILE A 240 -7.82 -13.18 -18.52
CA ILE A 240 -8.12 -14.15 -19.57
C ILE A 240 -7.05 -15.25 -19.61
N GLU A 241 -5.78 -14.89 -19.49
CA GLU A 241 -4.68 -15.86 -19.47
C GLU A 241 -4.76 -16.82 -18.28
N ASP A 242 -5.15 -16.31 -17.11
CA ASP A 242 -5.34 -17.14 -15.91
C ASP A 242 -6.54 -18.08 -16.05
N ILE A 243 -7.66 -17.62 -16.61
CA ILE A 243 -8.80 -18.48 -16.95
C ILE A 243 -8.37 -19.57 -17.94
N GLU A 244 -7.60 -19.23 -18.97
CA GLU A 244 -7.13 -20.18 -19.97
C GLU A 244 -6.19 -21.24 -19.35
N LYS A 245 -5.35 -20.85 -18.38
CA LYS A 245 -4.52 -21.78 -17.61
C LYS A 245 -5.37 -22.73 -16.75
N ILE A 246 -6.43 -22.23 -16.11
CA ILE A 246 -7.34 -23.04 -15.29
C ILE A 246 -8.09 -24.03 -16.19
N ALA A 247 -8.68 -23.55 -17.28
CA ALA A 247 -9.41 -24.38 -18.25
C ALA A 247 -8.50 -25.47 -18.83
N ARG A 248 -7.26 -25.14 -19.22
CA ARG A 248 -6.29 -26.15 -19.70
C ARG A 248 -5.93 -27.19 -18.65
N LYS A 249 -5.81 -26.80 -17.37
CA LYS A 249 -5.58 -27.76 -16.27
C LYS A 249 -6.77 -28.70 -16.09
N GLU A 250 -7.99 -28.17 -16.20
CA GLU A 250 -9.21 -28.94 -16.04
C GLU A 250 -9.43 -29.93 -17.19
N VAL A 251 -9.23 -29.49 -18.44
CA VAL A 251 -9.25 -30.36 -19.62
C VAL A 251 -8.23 -31.49 -19.48
N ARG A 252 -6.98 -31.18 -19.09
CA ARG A 252 -5.94 -32.20 -18.87
C ARG A 252 -6.30 -33.17 -17.75
N LYS A 253 -6.96 -32.72 -16.68
CA LYS A 253 -7.45 -33.60 -15.61
C LYS A 253 -8.56 -34.53 -16.13
N ASN A 254 -9.50 -33.97 -16.89
CA ASN A 254 -10.63 -34.71 -17.42
C ASN A 254 -10.19 -35.77 -18.46
N GLU A 255 -9.25 -35.42 -19.35
CA GLU A 255 -8.68 -36.36 -20.31
C GLU A 255 -7.92 -37.50 -19.62
N LYS A 256 -7.12 -37.19 -18.58
CA LYS A 256 -6.48 -38.23 -17.76
C LYS A 256 -7.51 -39.12 -17.06
N ALA A 257 -8.64 -38.57 -16.62
CA ALA A 257 -9.72 -39.34 -16.01
C ALA A 257 -10.41 -40.27 -17.03
N ARG A 258 -10.71 -39.76 -18.23
CA ARG A 258 -11.25 -40.56 -19.36
C ARG A 258 -10.33 -41.70 -19.74
N ILE A 259 -9.04 -41.44 -19.96
CA ILE A 259 -8.06 -42.50 -20.30
C ILE A 259 -8.01 -43.57 -19.21
N LYS A 260 -8.11 -43.18 -17.92
CA LYS A 260 -8.18 -44.13 -16.81
C LYS A 260 -9.47 -44.96 -16.83
N GLN A 261 -10.62 -44.35 -17.12
CA GLN A 261 -11.90 -45.05 -17.24
C GLN A 261 -11.90 -46.00 -18.44
N GLU A 262 -11.47 -45.56 -19.61
CA GLU A 262 -11.36 -46.39 -20.82
C GLU A 262 -10.41 -47.58 -20.58
N LYS A 263 -9.29 -47.37 -19.86
CA LYS A 263 -8.41 -48.48 -19.45
C LYS A 263 -9.07 -49.45 -18.47
N LYS A 264 -9.96 -49.00 -17.58
CA LYS A 264 -10.72 -49.87 -16.67
C LYS A 264 -11.75 -50.69 -17.44
N VAL A 265 -12.57 -50.03 -18.27
CA VAL A 265 -13.58 -50.68 -19.13
C VAL A 265 -12.93 -51.71 -20.05
N ARG A 266 -11.81 -51.38 -20.70
CA ARG A 266 -11.07 -52.33 -21.55
C ARG A 266 -10.52 -53.54 -20.79
N LYS A 267 -10.15 -53.37 -19.52
CA LYS A 267 -9.71 -54.48 -18.65
C LYS A 267 -10.89 -55.36 -18.22
N GLU A 268 -12.05 -54.77 -17.99
CA GLU A 268 -13.29 -55.49 -17.65
C GLU A 268 -13.78 -56.30 -18.85
N LEU A 269 -13.88 -55.70 -20.04
CA LEU A 269 -14.20 -56.41 -21.28
C LEU A 269 -13.26 -57.61 -21.51
N LYS A 270 -11.93 -57.41 -21.37
CA LYS A 270 -10.95 -58.49 -21.55
C LYS A 270 -11.04 -59.59 -20.49
N LYS A 271 -11.68 -59.33 -19.33
CA LYS A 271 -11.98 -60.35 -18.32
C LYS A 271 -13.26 -61.09 -18.69
N GLU A 272 -14.29 -60.39 -19.14
CA GLU A 272 -15.54 -60.98 -19.61
C GLU A 272 -15.31 -61.89 -20.82
N ASP A 273 -14.55 -61.45 -21.82
CA ASP A 273 -14.19 -62.28 -22.98
C ASP A 273 -13.45 -63.56 -22.54
N ARG A 274 -12.51 -63.45 -21.60
CA ARG A 274 -11.79 -64.62 -21.06
C ARG A 274 -12.68 -65.54 -20.25
N GLN A 275 -13.70 -65.02 -19.58
CA GLN A 275 -14.67 -65.84 -18.86
C GLN A 275 -15.62 -66.54 -19.83
N GLN A 276 -16.09 -65.85 -20.87
CA GLN A 276 -16.89 -66.45 -21.94
C GLN A 276 -16.12 -67.55 -22.67
N GLU A 277 -14.87 -67.31 -23.06
CA GLU A 277 -14.02 -68.33 -23.70
C GLU A 277 -13.83 -69.56 -22.79
N ARG A 278 -13.63 -69.35 -21.48
CA ARG A 278 -13.56 -70.45 -20.49
C ARG A 278 -14.88 -71.20 -20.35
N ALA A 279 -16.01 -70.50 -20.38
CA ALA A 279 -17.33 -71.11 -20.32
C ALA A 279 -17.62 -71.95 -21.57
N ILE A 280 -17.23 -71.46 -22.76
CA ILE A 280 -17.32 -72.19 -24.02
C ILE A 280 -16.42 -73.45 -23.98
N ARG A 281 -15.14 -73.31 -23.60
CA ARG A 281 -14.23 -74.47 -23.46
C ARG A 281 -14.71 -75.49 -22.44
N LYS A 282 -15.36 -75.08 -21.35
CA LYS A 282 -15.98 -76.00 -20.38
C LYS A 282 -17.15 -76.76 -21.00
N LYS A 283 -18.04 -76.06 -21.71
CA LYS A 283 -19.14 -76.70 -22.44
C LYS A 283 -18.61 -77.69 -23.49
N GLU A 284 -17.60 -77.32 -24.27
CA GLU A 284 -16.96 -78.24 -25.23
C GLU A 284 -16.39 -79.49 -24.56
N ARG A 285 -15.71 -79.35 -23.41
CA ARG A 285 -15.22 -80.49 -22.63
C ARG A 285 -16.35 -81.36 -22.07
N GLU A 286 -17.45 -80.77 -21.61
CA GLU A 286 -18.63 -81.51 -21.18
C GLU A 286 -19.30 -82.25 -22.35
N TYR A 287 -19.40 -81.62 -23.53
CA TYR A 287 -19.89 -82.28 -24.75
C TYR A 287 -18.97 -83.41 -25.20
N SER A 288 -17.65 -83.22 -25.17
CA SER A 288 -16.70 -84.28 -25.53
C SER A 288 -16.71 -85.43 -24.53
N LEU A 289 -16.83 -85.14 -23.23
CA LEU A 289 -16.96 -86.17 -22.18
C LEU A 289 -18.28 -86.93 -22.34
N LYS A 290 -19.40 -86.25 -22.58
CA LYS A 290 -20.69 -86.91 -22.86
C LYS A 290 -20.63 -87.78 -24.13
N GLY A 291 -19.94 -87.32 -25.17
CA GLY A 291 -19.71 -88.11 -26.39
C GLY A 291 -18.86 -89.35 -26.14
N LEU A 292 -17.82 -89.24 -25.32
CA LEU A 292 -17.00 -90.38 -24.89
C LEU A 292 -17.80 -91.38 -24.06
N PHE A 293 -18.53 -90.93 -23.04
CA PHE A 293 -19.37 -91.79 -22.20
C PHE A 293 -20.56 -92.40 -22.95
N GLY A 294 -21.13 -91.69 -23.93
CA GLY A 294 -22.15 -92.23 -24.83
C GLY A 294 -21.59 -93.37 -25.69
N LYS A 295 -20.40 -93.16 -26.27
CA LYS A 295 -19.71 -94.17 -27.07
C LYS A 295 -19.29 -95.39 -26.25
N THR A 296 -18.85 -95.20 -25.00
CA THR A 296 -18.56 -96.34 -24.11
C THR A 296 -19.82 -97.15 -23.78
N LYS A 297 -20.99 -96.51 -23.74
CA LYS A 297 -22.28 -97.18 -23.46
C LYS A 297 -22.80 -97.97 -24.67
N ASP A 298 -22.63 -97.44 -25.88
CA ASP A 298 -22.90 -98.17 -27.12
C ASP A 298 -21.93 -99.34 -27.31
N ASP A 299 -20.62 -99.13 -27.10
CA ASP A 299 -19.62 -100.22 -27.18
C ASP A 299 -19.89 -101.32 -26.14
N THR A 300 -20.49 -101.00 -24.99
CA THR A 300 -20.89 -102.00 -23.98
C THR A 300 -22.20 -102.71 -24.35
N ASN A 301 -23.12 -102.03 -25.03
CA ASN A 301 -24.38 -102.63 -25.52
C ASN A 301 -24.14 -103.56 -26.73
N ASP A 302 -23.25 -103.18 -27.66
CA ASP A 302 -22.86 -104.01 -28.82
C ASP A 302 -22.11 -105.30 -28.40
N LEU A 303 -21.40 -105.27 -27.26
CA LEU A 303 -20.78 -106.46 -26.67
C LEU A 303 -21.80 -107.36 -25.96
N THR A 304 -22.96 -106.83 -25.54
CA THR A 304 -24.05 -107.64 -24.96
C THR A 304 -25.02 -108.17 -26.01
N GLU A 305 -25.22 -107.49 -27.14
CA GLU A 305 -26.06 -107.99 -28.24
C GLU A 305 -25.36 -109.09 -29.07
N ASN A 306 -24.05 -108.99 -29.32
CA ASN A 306 -23.30 -110.05 -30.02
C ASN A 306 -23.04 -111.33 -29.20
N SER A 307 -23.42 -111.36 -27.92
CA SER A 307 -23.33 -112.56 -27.08
C SER A 307 -24.70 -113.24 -26.89
N ALA A 308 -25.77 -112.64 -27.42
CA ALA A 308 -27.14 -113.15 -27.31
C ALA A 308 -27.69 -113.77 -28.61
N GLU A 309 -26.98 -113.64 -29.75
CA GLU A 309 -27.38 -114.25 -31.04
C GLU A 309 -26.70 -115.60 -31.36
N ASP A 310 -25.87 -116.14 -30.45
CA ASP A 310 -25.17 -117.43 -30.63
C ASP A 310 -25.65 -118.54 -29.66
N ASN A 311 -26.98 -118.61 -29.43
CA ASN A 311 -27.67 -119.78 -28.86
C ASN A 311 -29.10 -119.93 -29.36
#